data_AF-A0A961KMC0-F1
#
_entry.id   AF-A0A961KMC0-F1
#
_cell.length_a   1.000
_cell.length_b   1.000
_cell.length_c   1.000
_cell.angle_alpha   90.00
_cell.angle_beta   90.00
_cell.angle_gamma   90.00
#
_symmetry.space_group_name_H-M   'P 1'
#
loop_
_entity.id
_entity.type
_entity.pdbx_description
1 polymer ?
#
loop_
_entity_poly.entity_id
_entity_poly.type
_entity_poly.pdbx_seq_one_letter_code
_entity_poly.pdbx_strand_id
1 'polypeptide(L)'
;MIEALQLFHFLRPWLLLAIPVAVLLWLLVRRASGTAGPEAQGIAPHLAAALTVGAPKTRRIQPIDGVLLAAVLLALAAAGPTWSRVPNPLVADTAPLVVALKVTDSMQTPDLAPTRADRARFKILDLIDRRAGARTALVAYAGTAHRVAPLTEDPNILRPLLEGLSPATMPVEGQDAGAALGLASDILAKAGTAGAVLFVLDDLDPSDIAAFNATTDPPRPPVLFLVMLPEAQTLAQLDRIEDATVVHVTPDDRDIARIERKVRAAYAAALAGDDRLQWNDRGWLLAWPAALLAMLWFRRGWTMRWGFAGALALGLGLPAPARADGWADWFLTADQQGMVAYRNKAFARAAELFVDPQWRGYAMYRAGQYAEAAEVFARLDSAEAAFAEGNARMRNREYRPAIAAFETALTRRPDYPEAQHNLEVARATVEYVETTREQSDTGEDSGIGADDVVFDNEEARGTETQIEAEDKDAAPLSADQWLSSIDTDMTDFLRSRFLLENAGAGQ
;
A
#
# COMPACT_ATOMS: atom_id res chain seq x y z
N MET A 1 -19.24 -7.46 -0.61
CA MET A 1 -19.71 -7.69 -2.01
C MET A 1 -20.71 -6.61 -2.46
N ILE A 2 -21.47 -6.00 -1.55
CA ILE A 2 -22.47 -4.95 -1.86
C ILE A 2 -21.80 -3.60 -2.22
N GLU A 3 -20.72 -3.20 -1.54
CA GLU A 3 -19.99 -1.95 -1.85
C GLU A 3 -19.30 -1.95 -3.22
N ALA A 4 -18.74 -3.10 -3.64
CA ALA A 4 -18.06 -3.22 -4.94
C ALA A 4 -19.00 -2.99 -6.12
N LEU A 5 -20.30 -3.27 -5.95
CA LEU A 5 -21.32 -3.02 -6.97
C LEU A 5 -21.72 -1.53 -7.01
N GLN A 6 -21.60 -0.80 -5.90
CA GLN A 6 -21.87 0.64 -5.85
C GLN A 6 -20.78 1.45 -6.57
N LEU A 7 -19.53 0.98 -6.54
CA LEU A 7 -18.39 1.64 -7.19
C LEU A 7 -18.21 1.24 -8.67
N PHE A 8 -19.02 0.31 -9.18
CA PHE A 8 -18.89 -0.20 -10.54
C PHE A 8 -19.33 0.83 -11.58
N HIS A 9 -18.42 1.20 -12.49
CA HIS A 9 -18.74 2.01 -13.67
C HIS A 9 -17.72 1.74 -14.80
N PHE A 10 -17.95 2.38 -15.95
CA PHE A 10 -17.04 2.33 -17.10
C PHE A 10 -16.27 3.64 -17.22
N LEU A 11 -14.96 3.55 -17.42
CA LEU A 11 -14.09 4.73 -17.62
C LEU A 11 -14.39 5.45 -18.93
N ARG A 12 -14.79 4.69 -19.95
CA ARG A 12 -15.02 5.20 -21.32
C ARG A 12 -16.37 4.69 -21.83
N PRO A 13 -17.50 5.14 -21.24
CA PRO A 13 -18.82 4.57 -21.53
C PRO A 13 -19.26 4.72 -22.98
N TRP A 14 -18.73 5.73 -23.70
CA TRP A 14 -19.00 5.94 -25.12
C TRP A 14 -18.54 4.77 -26.01
N LEU A 15 -17.54 3.99 -25.59
CA LEU A 15 -17.09 2.79 -26.32
C LEU A 15 -18.11 1.66 -26.30
N LEU A 16 -19.10 1.69 -25.39
CA LEU A 16 -20.22 0.75 -25.41
C LEU A 16 -21.07 0.89 -26.69
N LEU A 17 -21.01 2.03 -27.39
CA LEU A 17 -21.64 2.21 -28.70
C LEU A 17 -21.04 1.29 -29.79
N ALA A 18 -19.86 0.69 -29.57
CA ALA A 18 -19.32 -0.33 -30.46
C ALA A 18 -20.14 -1.63 -30.44
N ILE A 19 -20.87 -1.92 -29.35
CA ILE A 19 -21.71 -3.12 -29.22
C ILE A 19 -22.85 -3.13 -30.25
N PRO A 20 -23.72 -2.11 -30.37
CA PRO A 20 -24.78 -2.11 -31.37
C PRO A 20 -24.23 -2.12 -32.80
N VAL A 21 -23.06 -1.51 -33.05
CA VAL A 21 -22.38 -1.60 -34.35
C VAL A 21 -21.94 -3.03 -34.65
N ALA A 22 -21.34 -3.73 -33.69
CA ALA A 22 -20.96 -5.14 -33.84
C ALA A 22 -22.17 -6.04 -34.09
N VAL A 23 -23.28 -5.82 -33.37
CA VAL A 23 -24.55 -6.54 -33.57
C VAL A 23 -25.14 -6.26 -34.95
N LEU A 24 -25.12 -5.00 -35.41
CA LEU A 24 -25.60 -4.63 -36.75
C LEU A 24 -24.80 -5.34 -37.85
N LEU A 25 -23.47 -5.32 -37.76
CA LEU A 25 -22.58 -6.03 -38.69
C LEU A 25 -22.86 -7.53 -38.68
N TRP A 26 -23.01 -8.13 -37.49
CA TRP A 26 -23.39 -9.53 -37.34
C TRP A 26 -24.73 -9.85 -38.02
N LEU A 27 -25.76 -9.01 -37.86
CA LEU A 27 -27.05 -9.17 -38.53
C LEU A 27 -26.92 -9.10 -40.06
N LEU A 28 -26.15 -8.16 -40.59
CA LEU A 28 -25.93 -8.01 -42.03
C LEU A 28 -25.23 -9.24 -42.63
N VAL A 29 -24.17 -9.75 -41.96
CA VAL A 29 -23.46 -10.95 -42.41
C VAL A 29 -24.33 -12.20 -42.31
N ARG A 30 -25.12 -12.34 -41.24
CA ARG A 30 -26.01 -13.50 -41.04
C ARG A 30 -27.15 -13.53 -42.06
N ARG A 31 -27.68 -12.35 -42.44
CA ARG A 31 -28.67 -12.23 -43.53
C ARG A 31 -28.08 -12.56 -44.90
N ALA A 32 -26.88 -12.04 -45.21
CA ALA A 32 -26.20 -12.33 -46.47
C ALA A 32 -25.74 -13.80 -46.62
N SER A 33 -25.55 -14.50 -45.49
CA SER A 33 -25.24 -15.95 -45.50
C SER A 33 -26.49 -16.84 -45.60
N GLY A 34 -27.69 -16.25 -45.39
CA GLY A 34 -28.98 -16.93 -45.47
C GLY A 34 -29.65 -16.84 -46.84
N THR A 35 -29.15 -16.02 -47.76
CA THR A 35 -29.51 -16.11 -49.17
C THR A 35 -28.86 -17.38 -49.72
N ALA A 36 -29.71 -18.34 -50.10
CA ALA A 36 -29.32 -19.52 -50.86
C ALA A 36 -28.28 -19.13 -51.91
N GLY A 37 -27.19 -19.93 -51.99
CA GLY A 37 -26.19 -19.77 -53.05
C GLY A 37 -26.88 -19.61 -54.40
N PRO A 38 -26.28 -18.86 -55.34
CA PRO A 38 -26.96 -18.33 -56.52
C PRO A 38 -27.94 -19.37 -57.01
N GLU A 39 -29.25 -19.08 -56.90
CA GLU A 39 -30.26 -19.89 -57.57
C GLU A 39 -29.68 -20.13 -58.95
N ALA A 40 -29.37 -21.39 -59.25
CA ALA A 40 -28.78 -21.74 -60.50
C ALA A 40 -29.85 -21.45 -61.54
N GLN A 41 -29.91 -20.19 -61.98
CA GLN A 41 -30.85 -19.68 -62.95
C GLN A 41 -30.55 -20.49 -64.22
N GLY A 42 -31.38 -21.51 -64.46
CA GLY A 42 -31.21 -22.47 -65.55
C GLY A 42 -30.99 -23.95 -65.17
N ILE A 43 -30.92 -24.34 -63.90
CA ILE A 43 -30.78 -25.76 -63.50
C ILE A 43 -32.08 -26.27 -62.86
N ALA A 44 -32.57 -27.43 -63.33
CA ALA A 44 -33.77 -28.06 -62.78
C ALA A 44 -33.59 -28.42 -61.29
N PRO A 45 -34.63 -28.24 -60.43
CA PRO A 45 -34.50 -28.36 -58.97
C PRO A 45 -33.93 -29.72 -58.49
N HIS A 46 -34.28 -30.80 -59.19
CA HIS A 46 -33.82 -32.15 -58.86
C HIS A 46 -32.32 -32.38 -59.17
N LEU A 47 -31.78 -31.68 -60.18
CA LEU A 47 -30.35 -31.73 -60.54
C LEU A 47 -29.51 -30.86 -59.60
N ALA A 48 -30.02 -29.69 -59.21
CA ALA A 48 -29.38 -28.83 -58.22
C ALA A 48 -29.23 -29.56 -56.88
N ALA A 49 -30.27 -30.28 -56.43
CA ALA A 49 -30.24 -31.07 -55.21
C ALA A 49 -29.23 -32.24 -55.26
N ALA A 50 -29.03 -32.86 -56.43
CA ALA A 50 -28.08 -33.95 -56.63
C ALA A 50 -26.62 -33.48 -56.76
N LEU A 51 -26.40 -32.23 -57.22
CA LEU A 51 -25.07 -31.61 -57.35
C LEU A 51 -24.60 -30.92 -56.06
N THR A 52 -25.52 -30.58 -55.15
CA THR A 52 -25.17 -30.10 -53.81
C THR A 52 -24.87 -31.26 -52.88
N VAL A 53 -23.61 -31.69 -52.81
CA VAL A 53 -23.18 -32.67 -51.80
C VAL A 53 -23.14 -32.00 -50.43
N GLY A 54 -24.13 -32.32 -49.61
CA GLY A 54 -24.22 -31.91 -48.21
C GLY A 54 -25.38 -30.96 -47.95
N ALA A 55 -26.53 -31.52 -47.57
CA ALA A 55 -27.61 -30.73 -46.98
C ALA A 55 -27.03 -29.84 -45.85
N PRO A 56 -27.35 -28.54 -45.79
CA PRO A 56 -26.84 -27.67 -44.75
C PRO A 56 -27.42 -28.14 -43.42
N LYS A 57 -26.64 -28.89 -42.63
CA LYS A 57 -26.94 -29.08 -41.21
C LYS A 57 -27.04 -27.68 -40.61
N THR A 58 -28.24 -27.29 -40.18
CA THR A 58 -28.51 -26.05 -39.46
C THR A 58 -27.73 -26.08 -38.14
N ARG A 59 -26.45 -25.68 -38.18
CA ARG A 59 -25.68 -25.49 -36.96
C ARG A 59 -26.29 -24.31 -36.23
N ARG A 60 -26.81 -24.55 -35.02
CA ARG A 60 -27.42 -23.54 -34.15
C ARG A 60 -26.47 -22.39 -33.82
N ILE A 61 -25.16 -22.65 -33.87
CA ILE A 61 -24.08 -21.68 -33.64
C ILE A 61 -23.19 -21.66 -34.88
N GLN A 62 -23.07 -20.49 -35.51
CA GLN A 62 -22.20 -20.22 -36.63
C GLN A 62 -20.89 -19.55 -36.14
N PRO A 63 -19.77 -19.68 -36.86
CA PRO A 63 -18.51 -19.01 -36.49
C PRO A 63 -18.66 -17.49 -36.26
N ILE A 64 -19.57 -16.84 -36.99
CA ILE A 64 -19.88 -15.42 -36.86
C ILE A 64 -20.45 -15.04 -35.48
N ASP A 65 -21.12 -15.97 -34.79
CA ASP A 65 -21.62 -15.77 -33.42
C ASP A 65 -20.47 -15.66 -32.42
N GLY A 66 -19.39 -16.42 -32.65
CA GLY A 66 -18.16 -16.31 -31.87
C GLY A 66 -17.42 -14.99 -32.12
N VAL A 67 -17.47 -14.47 -33.34
CA VAL A 67 -16.92 -13.14 -33.68
C VAL A 67 -17.68 -12.03 -32.98
N LEU A 68 -19.01 -12.09 -32.98
CA LEU A 68 -19.84 -11.14 -32.24
C LEU A 68 -19.48 -11.17 -30.75
N LEU A 69 -19.43 -12.36 -30.14
CA LEU A 69 -19.10 -12.50 -28.73
C LEU A 69 -17.71 -11.94 -28.40
N ALA A 70 -16.70 -12.24 -29.22
CA ALA A 70 -15.35 -11.68 -29.06
C ALA A 70 -15.35 -10.15 -29.21
N ALA A 71 -16.07 -9.61 -30.20
CA ALA A 71 -16.18 -8.17 -30.42
C ALA A 71 -16.89 -7.46 -29.25
N VAL A 72 -17.94 -8.06 -28.68
CA VAL A 72 -18.63 -7.54 -27.49
C VAL A 72 -17.70 -7.56 -26.28
N LEU A 73 -16.96 -8.64 -26.06
CA LEU A 73 -15.98 -8.73 -24.97
C LEU A 73 -14.88 -7.69 -25.11
N LEU A 74 -14.35 -7.46 -26.32
CA LEU A 74 -13.35 -6.43 -26.58
C LEU A 74 -13.92 -5.01 -26.44
N ALA A 75 -15.17 -4.77 -26.84
CA ALA A 75 -15.84 -3.49 -26.64
C ALA A 75 -16.03 -3.18 -25.15
N LEU A 76 -16.44 -4.18 -24.36
CA LEU A 76 -16.52 -4.09 -22.90
C LEU A 76 -15.13 -3.90 -22.29
N ALA A 77 -14.11 -4.60 -22.77
CA ALA A 77 -12.73 -4.43 -22.33
C ALA A 77 -12.25 -2.99 -22.56
N ALA A 78 -12.50 -2.44 -23.75
CA ALA A 78 -12.10 -1.09 -24.13
C ALA A 78 -12.89 0.00 -23.39
N ALA A 79 -14.15 -0.26 -23.04
CA ALA A 79 -14.96 0.64 -22.21
C ALA A 79 -14.41 0.80 -20.78
N GLY A 80 -13.53 -0.12 -20.35
CA GLY A 80 -12.78 -0.04 -19.09
C GLY A 80 -13.67 -0.20 -17.87
N PRO A 81 -14.25 -1.38 -17.61
CA PRO A 81 -14.97 -1.66 -16.38
C PRO A 81 -14.03 -1.48 -15.19
N THR A 82 -14.48 -0.76 -14.17
CA THR A 82 -13.71 -0.52 -12.95
C THR A 82 -14.59 -0.63 -11.71
N TRP A 83 -13.98 -1.04 -10.60
CA TRP A 83 -14.61 -1.19 -9.28
C TRP A 83 -13.59 -1.01 -8.14
N SER A 84 -12.42 -0.45 -8.45
CA SER A 84 -11.34 -0.24 -7.48
C SER A 84 -10.49 0.95 -7.91
N ARG A 85 -10.00 1.75 -6.96
CA ARG A 85 -9.07 2.85 -7.23
C ARG A 85 -7.61 2.40 -7.10
N VAL A 86 -6.70 3.10 -7.76
CA VAL A 86 -5.24 2.93 -7.65
C VAL A 86 -4.76 3.86 -6.53
N PRO A 87 -4.32 3.33 -5.39
CA PRO A 87 -3.83 4.19 -4.32
C PRO A 87 -2.43 4.73 -4.70
N ASN A 88 -2.12 5.97 -4.31
CA ASN A 88 -0.80 6.56 -4.57
C ASN A 88 0.27 5.73 -3.85
N PRO A 89 1.29 5.16 -4.52
CA PRO A 89 2.28 4.28 -3.90
C PRO A 89 3.06 4.90 -2.74
N LEU A 90 3.25 6.23 -2.75
CA LEU A 90 3.92 6.95 -1.66
C LEU A 90 3.04 7.08 -0.41
N VAL A 91 1.73 6.87 -0.54
CA VAL A 91 0.75 6.95 0.53
C VAL A 91 0.28 5.53 0.93
N ALA A 92 0.03 4.68 -0.06
CA ALA A 92 -0.50 3.31 0.04
C ALA A 92 0.36 2.32 0.83
N ASP A 93 1.67 2.35 0.62
CA ASP A 93 2.59 1.45 1.32
C ASP A 93 2.98 1.98 2.71
N THR A 94 2.45 3.15 3.12
CA THR A 94 2.74 3.78 4.42
C THR A 94 1.60 3.64 5.44
N ALA A 95 0.56 2.88 5.10
CA ALA A 95 -0.64 2.68 5.92
C ALA A 95 -0.28 2.43 7.40
N PRO A 96 -0.61 3.35 8.32
CA PRO A 96 -0.27 3.22 9.73
C PRO A 96 -0.85 1.95 10.35
N LEU A 97 -0.04 1.31 11.20
CA LEU A 97 -0.48 0.17 12.01
C LEU A 97 -0.17 0.46 13.47
N VAL A 98 -1.15 0.30 14.35
CA VAL A 98 -0.91 0.27 15.78
C VAL A 98 -0.91 -1.18 16.22
N VAL A 99 0.21 -1.65 16.78
CA VAL A 99 0.32 -2.99 17.35
C VAL A 99 0.05 -2.89 18.84
N ALA A 100 -1.03 -3.52 19.31
CA ALA A 100 -1.37 -3.66 20.72
C ALA A 100 -0.95 -5.05 21.21
N LEU A 101 0.17 -5.10 21.94
CA LEU A 101 0.71 -6.34 22.51
C LEU A 101 0.19 -6.52 23.93
N LYS A 102 -0.41 -7.69 24.21
CA LYS A 102 -0.76 -8.12 25.57
C LYS A 102 0.51 -8.49 26.33
N VAL A 103 0.72 -7.92 27.50
CA VAL A 103 1.92 -8.12 28.33
C VAL A 103 1.51 -8.63 29.72
N THR A 104 1.10 -9.89 29.78
CA THR A 104 0.60 -10.58 30.99
C THR A 104 1.36 -11.87 31.27
N ASP A 105 1.25 -12.41 32.48
CA ASP A 105 1.91 -13.69 32.84
C ASP A 105 1.45 -14.87 31.96
N SER A 106 0.21 -14.85 31.48
CA SER A 106 -0.32 -15.87 30.56
C SER A 106 0.48 -15.94 29.24
N MET A 107 1.06 -14.81 28.80
CA MET A 107 1.94 -14.73 27.64
C MET A 107 3.34 -15.32 27.88
N GLN A 108 3.72 -15.58 29.14
CA GLN A 108 5.00 -16.24 29.46
C GLN A 108 4.94 -17.77 29.33
N THR A 109 3.78 -18.32 28.97
CA THR A 109 3.59 -19.77 28.79
C THR A 109 4.44 -20.29 27.61
N PRO A 110 5.22 -21.38 27.78
CA PRO A 110 6.09 -21.94 26.74
C PRO A 110 5.42 -23.03 25.89
N ASP A 111 4.11 -22.95 25.65
CA ASP A 111 3.38 -23.89 24.77
C ASP A 111 3.59 -23.58 23.28
N LEU A 112 4.05 -22.36 22.98
CA LEU A 112 4.54 -21.91 21.69
C LEU A 112 6.02 -21.49 21.87
N ALA A 113 6.95 -22.33 21.46
CA ALA A 113 8.38 -22.09 21.70
C ALA A 113 8.85 -20.74 21.11
N PRO A 114 9.69 -19.96 21.81
CA PRO A 114 10.17 -20.15 23.19
C PRO A 114 9.07 -19.91 24.24
N THR A 115 8.48 -18.72 24.27
CA THR A 115 7.26 -18.36 25.01
C THR A 115 6.29 -17.66 24.07
N ARG A 116 4.99 -17.56 24.43
CA ARG A 116 4.02 -16.80 23.61
C ARG A 116 4.47 -15.34 23.43
N ALA A 117 5.00 -14.71 24.47
CA ALA A 117 5.54 -13.36 24.44
C ALA A 117 6.75 -13.25 23.50
N ASP A 118 7.74 -14.14 23.62
CA ASP A 118 8.91 -14.14 22.73
C ASP A 118 8.51 -14.38 21.27
N ARG A 119 7.59 -15.33 21.05
CA ARG A 119 7.07 -15.60 19.70
C ARG A 119 6.32 -14.41 19.15
N ALA A 120 5.54 -13.70 19.97
CA ALA A 120 4.86 -12.46 19.58
C ALA A 120 5.88 -11.40 19.19
N ARG A 121 6.96 -11.22 19.98
CA ARG A 121 8.04 -10.28 19.64
C ARG A 121 8.67 -10.61 18.29
N PHE A 122 9.05 -11.86 18.03
CA PHE A 122 9.59 -12.26 16.74
C PHE A 122 8.63 -11.98 15.59
N LYS A 123 7.34 -12.30 15.74
CA LYS A 123 6.33 -12.04 14.71
C LYS A 123 6.10 -10.55 14.47
N ILE A 124 6.15 -9.72 15.51
CA ILE A 124 6.06 -8.26 15.39
C ILE A 124 7.30 -7.71 14.67
N LEU A 125 8.50 -8.19 14.99
CA LEU A 125 9.73 -7.80 14.29
C LEU A 125 9.68 -8.19 12.81
N ASP A 126 9.29 -9.44 12.50
CA ASP A 126 9.11 -9.90 11.11
C ASP A 126 8.08 -9.04 10.36
N LEU A 127 7.00 -8.62 11.04
CA LEU A 127 5.98 -7.73 10.49
C LEU A 127 6.53 -6.32 10.22
N ILE A 128 7.31 -5.76 11.15
CA ILE A 128 7.95 -4.44 11.00
C ILE A 128 8.93 -4.47 9.82
N ASP A 129 9.81 -5.48 9.75
CA ASP A 129 10.80 -5.62 8.67
C ASP A 129 10.12 -5.82 7.31
N ARG A 130 9.03 -6.61 7.27
CA ARG A 130 8.22 -6.77 6.06
C ARG A 130 7.51 -5.49 5.65
N ARG A 131 7.16 -4.62 6.60
CA ARG A 131 6.53 -3.32 6.39
C ARG A 131 7.52 -2.15 6.38
N ALA A 132 8.77 -2.38 5.96
CA ALA A 132 9.78 -1.33 5.82
C ALA A 132 9.25 -0.09 5.05
N GLY A 133 9.24 1.06 5.73
CA GLY A 133 8.69 2.33 5.24
C GLY A 133 7.24 2.61 5.65
N ALA A 134 6.56 1.71 6.36
CA ALA A 134 5.23 1.94 6.90
C ALA A 134 5.28 2.28 8.39
N ARG A 135 4.58 3.35 8.79
CA ARG A 135 4.54 3.80 10.17
C ARG A 135 3.89 2.74 11.06
N THR A 136 4.58 2.39 12.13
CA THR A 136 4.12 1.43 13.14
C THR A 136 4.23 2.08 14.52
N ALA A 137 3.15 2.02 15.28
CA ALA A 137 3.13 2.39 16.69
C ALA A 137 3.01 1.12 17.53
N LEU A 138 3.56 1.16 18.74
CA LEU A 138 3.52 0.04 19.69
C LEU A 138 2.79 0.47 20.96
N VAL A 139 1.79 -0.30 21.32
CA VAL A 139 1.00 -0.18 22.56
C VAL A 139 1.17 -1.47 23.34
N ALA A 140 1.45 -1.36 24.63
CA ALA A 140 1.48 -2.47 25.56
C ALA A 140 0.25 -2.38 26.46
N TYR A 141 -0.40 -3.51 26.72
CA TYR A 141 -1.56 -3.53 27.61
C TYR A 141 -1.60 -4.75 28.52
N ALA A 142 -2.14 -4.52 29.72
CA ALA A 142 -2.46 -5.49 30.76
C ALA A 142 -3.72 -4.96 31.48
N GLY A 143 -3.69 -4.65 32.78
CA GLY A 143 -4.81 -3.97 33.45
C GLY A 143 -4.96 -2.49 33.06
N THR A 144 -3.95 -1.93 32.41
CA THR A 144 -3.90 -0.58 31.83
C THR A 144 -3.24 -0.64 30.45
N ALA A 145 -3.40 0.40 29.63
CA ALA A 145 -2.81 0.48 28.29
C ALA A 145 -1.88 1.68 28.15
N HIS A 146 -0.68 1.46 27.61
CA HIS A 146 0.36 2.48 27.51
C HIS A 146 1.01 2.50 26.12
N ARG A 147 1.35 3.71 25.66
CA ARG A 147 2.03 3.91 24.36
C ARG A 147 3.53 3.72 24.55
N VAL A 148 4.04 2.59 24.07
CA VAL A 148 5.47 2.24 24.09
C VAL A 148 6.22 3.09 23.05
N ALA A 149 5.73 3.10 21.81
CA ALA A 149 6.33 3.84 20.71
C ALA A 149 5.27 4.64 19.92
N PRO A 150 5.57 5.88 19.52
CA PRO A 150 4.73 6.62 18.56
C PRO A 150 4.81 5.98 17.17
N LEU A 151 3.98 6.46 16.24
CA LEU A 151 4.06 6.06 14.84
C LEU A 151 5.44 6.41 14.26
N THR A 152 6.26 5.39 13.99
CA THR A 152 7.59 5.52 13.42
C THR A 152 7.80 4.55 12.26
N GLU A 153 8.64 4.94 11.30
CA GLU A 153 9.10 4.09 10.20
C GLU A 153 10.39 3.32 10.56
N ASP A 154 11.06 3.69 11.67
CA ASP A 154 12.37 3.18 12.03
C ASP A 154 12.30 1.91 12.89
N PRO A 155 12.65 0.73 12.34
CA PRO A 155 12.67 -0.52 13.12
C PRO A 155 13.70 -0.52 14.25
N ASN A 156 14.77 0.28 14.14
CA ASN A 156 15.84 0.32 15.13
C ASN A 156 15.39 0.95 16.45
N ILE A 157 14.38 1.81 16.40
CA ILE A 157 13.74 2.39 17.60
C ILE A 157 12.78 1.37 18.22
N LEU A 158 12.03 0.63 17.40
CA LEU A 158 11.00 -0.29 17.88
C LEU A 158 11.58 -1.55 18.54
N ARG A 159 12.71 -2.06 18.04
CA ARG A 159 13.34 -3.31 18.51
C ARG A 159 13.68 -3.29 20.01
N PRO A 160 14.48 -2.34 20.53
CA PRO A 160 14.82 -2.31 21.95
C PRO A 160 13.59 -2.07 22.84
N LEU A 161 12.65 -1.24 22.38
CA LEU A 161 11.39 -0.98 23.10
C LEU A 161 10.53 -2.25 23.23
N LEU A 162 10.46 -3.06 22.18
CA LEU A 162 9.70 -4.32 22.17
C LEU A 162 10.38 -5.39 23.04
N GLU A 163 11.71 -5.44 23.04
CA GLU A 163 12.50 -6.36 23.88
C GLU A 163 12.34 -6.06 25.38
N GLY A 164 12.22 -4.79 25.76
CA GLY A 164 11.99 -4.37 27.15
C GLY A 164 10.58 -4.66 27.70
N LEU A 165 9.61 -5.07 26.87
CA LEU A 165 8.25 -5.32 27.34
C LEU A 165 8.13 -6.65 28.09
N SER A 166 7.93 -6.61 29.39
CA SER A 166 7.64 -7.78 30.23
C SER A 166 6.47 -7.49 31.18
N PRO A 167 5.81 -8.51 31.77
CA PRO A 167 4.71 -8.28 32.72
C PRO A 167 5.10 -7.34 33.87
N ALA A 168 6.37 -7.34 34.29
CA ALA A 168 6.91 -6.45 35.32
C ALA A 168 6.94 -4.96 34.92
N THR A 169 6.86 -4.63 33.62
CA THR A 169 6.77 -3.25 33.15
C THR A 169 5.41 -2.63 33.38
N MET A 170 4.35 -3.43 33.48
CA MET A 170 2.98 -2.94 33.55
C MET A 170 2.63 -2.50 34.98
N PRO A 171 2.00 -1.32 35.17
CA PRO A 171 1.63 -0.83 36.50
C PRO A 171 0.55 -1.65 37.20
N VAL A 172 -0.40 -2.18 36.43
CA VAL A 172 -1.61 -2.87 36.91
C VAL A 172 -1.77 -4.17 36.15
N GLU A 173 -1.92 -5.27 36.88
CA GLU A 173 -2.25 -6.58 36.32
C GLU A 173 -3.71 -6.61 35.82
N GLY A 174 -3.95 -7.34 34.73
CA GLY A 174 -5.26 -7.43 34.08
C GLY A 174 -5.14 -7.63 32.58
N GLN A 175 -6.22 -7.41 31.84
CA GLN A 175 -6.26 -7.63 30.39
C GLN A 175 -7.23 -6.71 29.64
N ASP A 176 -7.27 -5.43 30.02
CA ASP A 176 -8.14 -4.38 29.48
C ASP A 176 -7.78 -4.06 28.01
N ALA A 177 -8.40 -4.81 27.10
CA ALA A 177 -8.25 -4.60 25.67
C ALA A 177 -9.06 -3.38 25.19
N GLY A 178 -10.09 -2.97 25.93
CA GLY A 178 -10.88 -1.78 25.65
C GLY A 178 -10.05 -0.49 25.74
N ALA A 179 -9.27 -0.32 26.81
CA ALA A 179 -8.35 0.79 26.98
C ALA A 179 -7.28 0.83 25.88
N ALA A 180 -6.75 -0.34 25.50
CA ALA A 180 -5.79 -0.46 24.41
C ALA A 180 -6.40 -0.05 23.05
N LEU A 181 -7.65 -0.44 22.78
CA LEU A 181 -8.38 -0.05 21.57
C LEU A 181 -8.61 1.46 21.52
N GLY A 182 -8.99 2.08 22.64
CA GLY A 182 -9.16 3.52 22.76
C GLY A 182 -7.88 4.27 22.44
N LEU A 183 -6.78 3.90 23.12
CA LEU A 183 -5.47 4.51 22.90
C LEU A 183 -4.96 4.32 21.46
N ALA A 184 -5.15 3.13 20.87
CA ALA A 184 -4.78 2.86 19.50
C ALA A 184 -5.59 3.70 18.49
N SER A 185 -6.88 3.86 18.74
CA SER A 185 -7.77 4.70 17.91
C SER A 185 -7.36 6.16 17.99
N ASP A 186 -7.01 6.67 19.18
CA ASP A 186 -6.54 8.03 19.37
C ASP A 186 -5.21 8.31 18.66
N ILE A 187 -4.28 7.35 18.67
CA ILE A 187 -3.01 7.46 17.93
C ILE A 187 -3.28 7.62 16.43
N LEU A 188 -4.20 6.83 15.87
CA LEU A 188 -4.55 6.90 14.45
C LEU A 188 -5.33 8.18 14.11
N ALA A 189 -6.27 8.60 14.97
CA ALA A 189 -7.05 9.82 14.79
C ALA A 189 -6.14 11.06 14.76
N LYS A 190 -5.16 11.15 15.67
CA LYS A 190 -4.16 12.24 15.70
C LYS A 190 -3.26 12.25 14.47
N ALA A 191 -3.02 11.10 13.85
CA ALA A 191 -2.23 11.00 12.63
C ALA A 191 -2.98 11.49 11.37
N GLY A 192 -4.30 11.68 11.44
CA GLY A 192 -5.11 12.18 10.32
C GLY A 192 -5.19 11.23 9.12
N THR A 193 -4.79 9.97 9.28
CA THR A 193 -4.72 8.99 8.20
C THR A 193 -5.40 7.68 8.60
N ALA A 194 -6.16 7.09 7.68
CA ALA A 194 -6.73 5.76 7.89
C ALA A 194 -5.63 4.74 8.18
N GLY A 195 -5.81 3.90 9.19
CA GLY A 195 -4.86 2.87 9.59
C GLY A 195 -5.57 1.64 10.10
N ALA A 196 -4.81 0.68 10.62
CA ALA A 196 -5.37 -0.52 11.24
C ALA A 196 -4.80 -0.73 12.64
N VAL A 197 -5.51 -1.52 13.45
CA VAL A 197 -5.04 -1.94 14.78
C VAL A 197 -4.84 -3.45 14.76
N LEU A 198 -3.66 -3.91 15.20
CA LEU A 198 -3.32 -5.32 15.35
C LEU A 198 -3.19 -5.64 16.84
N PHE A 199 -4.10 -6.42 17.37
CA PHE A 199 -3.98 -7.01 18.70
C PHE A 199 -3.17 -8.29 18.64
N VAL A 200 -2.20 -8.44 19.53
CA VAL A 200 -1.40 -9.66 19.70
C VAL A 200 -1.66 -10.19 21.09
N LEU A 201 -2.44 -11.26 21.19
CA LEU A 201 -3.01 -11.75 22.45
C LEU A 201 -3.15 -13.27 22.49
N ASP A 202 -3.31 -13.81 23.70
CA ASP A 202 -3.61 -15.22 23.96
C ASP A 202 -5.04 -15.47 24.45
N ASP A 203 -5.70 -14.47 25.02
CA ASP A 203 -7.10 -14.50 25.44
C ASP A 203 -7.69 -13.08 25.47
N LEU A 204 -9.02 -12.98 25.42
CA LEU A 204 -9.78 -11.74 25.47
C LEU A 204 -10.86 -11.81 26.56
N ASP A 205 -10.93 -10.77 27.39
CA ASP A 205 -11.98 -10.66 28.40
C ASP A 205 -13.36 -10.50 27.75
N PRO A 206 -14.39 -11.28 28.15
CA PRO A 206 -15.74 -11.11 27.63
C PRO A 206 -16.33 -9.71 27.85
N SER A 207 -15.88 -8.98 28.88
CA SER A 207 -16.33 -7.61 29.14
C SER A 207 -15.87 -6.61 28.07
N ASP A 208 -14.74 -6.87 27.41
CA ASP A 208 -14.18 -6.00 26.36
C ASP A 208 -14.91 -6.13 25.02
N ILE A 209 -15.69 -7.20 24.79
CA ILE A 209 -16.39 -7.44 23.52
C ILE A 209 -17.32 -6.26 23.17
N ALA A 210 -17.98 -5.68 24.19
CA ALA A 210 -18.82 -4.50 23.99
C ALA A 210 -18.00 -3.29 23.52
N ALA A 211 -16.77 -3.15 24.03
CA ALA A 211 -15.86 -2.10 23.60
C ALA A 211 -15.46 -2.27 22.14
N PHE A 212 -15.38 -3.48 21.56
CA PHE A 212 -15.10 -3.67 20.13
C PHE A 212 -16.33 -3.47 19.22
N ASN A 213 -17.52 -3.86 19.67
CA ASN A 213 -18.76 -3.77 18.88
C ASN A 213 -19.44 -2.39 18.93
N ALA A 214 -19.00 -1.49 19.81
CA ALA A 214 -19.59 -0.16 19.90
C ALA A 214 -19.41 0.65 18.60
N THR A 215 -20.51 1.20 18.09
CA THR A 215 -20.49 2.13 16.96
C THR A 215 -20.01 3.50 17.42
N THR A 216 -18.97 4.04 16.78
CA THR A 216 -18.42 5.38 17.08
C THR A 216 -18.52 6.30 15.86
N ASP A 217 -18.52 7.60 16.12
CA ASP A 217 -18.36 8.64 15.11
C ASP A 217 -17.14 9.51 15.50
N PRO A 218 -16.03 9.49 14.75
CA PRO A 218 -15.82 8.78 13.47
C PRO A 218 -15.77 7.24 13.62
N PRO A 219 -16.01 6.50 12.52
CA PRO A 219 -15.94 5.04 12.52
C PRO A 219 -14.54 4.55 12.90
N ARG A 220 -14.49 3.46 13.67
CA ARG A 220 -13.24 2.88 14.16
C ARG A 220 -12.34 2.37 13.06
N PRO A 221 -11.01 2.36 13.30
CA PRO A 221 -10.10 1.67 12.43
C PRO A 221 -10.39 0.14 12.43
N PRO A 222 -10.16 -0.54 11.30
CA PRO A 222 -10.24 -1.99 11.19
C PRO A 222 -9.32 -2.68 12.21
N VAL A 223 -9.86 -3.67 12.93
CA VAL A 223 -9.16 -4.43 13.97
C VAL A 223 -8.82 -5.84 13.49
N LEU A 224 -7.56 -6.23 13.69
CA LEU A 224 -7.03 -7.56 13.42
C LEU A 224 -6.54 -8.18 14.73
N PHE A 225 -6.71 -9.48 14.87
CA PHE A 225 -6.24 -10.26 16.02
C PHE A 225 -5.22 -11.30 15.55
N LEU A 226 -4.00 -11.24 16.08
CA LEU A 226 -3.01 -12.30 16.00
C LEU A 226 -3.05 -13.11 17.29
N VAL A 227 -3.57 -14.33 17.19
CA VAL A 227 -3.76 -15.23 18.32
C VAL A 227 -2.48 -16.03 18.58
N MET A 228 -1.92 -15.83 19.77
CA MET A 228 -0.69 -16.45 20.26
C MET A 228 -0.99 -17.75 21.02
N LEU A 229 -1.83 -18.61 20.42
CA LEU A 229 -2.16 -19.94 20.94
C LEU A 229 -1.78 -21.01 19.90
N PRO A 230 -1.52 -22.26 20.34
CA PRO A 230 -1.40 -23.40 19.43
C PRO A 230 -2.64 -23.57 18.54
N GLU A 231 -2.45 -24.03 17.30
CA GLU A 231 -3.51 -24.13 16.27
C GLU A 231 -4.77 -24.91 16.70
N ALA A 232 -4.63 -25.85 17.65
CA ALA A 232 -5.74 -26.62 18.19
C ALA A 232 -6.67 -25.83 19.13
N GLN A 233 -6.23 -24.68 19.64
CA GLN A 233 -6.98 -23.84 20.56
C GLN A 233 -7.60 -22.66 19.80
N THR A 234 -8.89 -22.41 20.05
CA THR A 234 -9.64 -21.32 19.43
C THR A 234 -10.21 -20.39 20.50
N LEU A 235 -10.31 -19.11 20.16
CA LEU A 235 -10.87 -18.08 21.04
C LEU A 235 -12.28 -17.74 20.59
N ALA A 236 -13.27 -18.47 21.12
CA ALA A 236 -14.68 -18.30 20.78
C ALA A 236 -15.22 -16.89 21.11
N GLN A 237 -14.54 -16.14 21.97
CA GLN A 237 -14.86 -14.75 22.29
C GLN A 237 -14.70 -13.84 21.06
N LEU A 238 -13.70 -14.10 20.20
CA LEU A 238 -13.42 -13.28 19.02
C LEU A 238 -14.50 -13.43 17.94
N ASP A 239 -15.20 -14.56 17.88
CA ASP A 239 -16.32 -14.79 16.95
C ASP A 239 -17.53 -13.89 17.24
N ARG A 240 -17.60 -13.29 18.45
CA ARG A 240 -18.66 -12.35 18.85
C ARG A 240 -18.34 -10.91 18.49
N ILE A 241 -17.13 -10.62 17.99
CA ILE A 241 -16.74 -9.29 17.55
C ILE A 241 -17.11 -9.13 16.08
N GLU A 242 -17.88 -8.10 15.77
CA GLU A 242 -18.29 -7.77 14.41
C GLU A 242 -17.06 -7.36 13.58
N ASP A 243 -16.97 -7.86 12.33
CA ASP A 243 -15.88 -7.61 11.39
C ASP A 243 -14.45 -7.94 11.88
N ALA A 244 -14.32 -8.74 12.95
CA ALA A 244 -13.02 -9.17 13.46
C ALA A 244 -12.29 -10.07 12.45
N THR A 245 -11.06 -9.67 12.10
CA THR A 245 -10.15 -10.53 11.33
C THR A 245 -9.22 -11.27 12.29
N VAL A 246 -9.50 -12.55 12.53
CA VAL A 246 -8.67 -13.44 13.35
C VAL A 246 -7.63 -14.16 12.50
N VAL A 247 -6.38 -14.11 12.93
CA VAL A 247 -5.23 -14.80 12.35
C VAL A 247 -4.53 -15.58 13.46
N HIS A 248 -4.36 -16.88 13.26
CA HIS A 248 -3.57 -17.71 14.19
C HIS A 248 -2.10 -17.66 13.80
N VAL A 249 -1.23 -17.68 14.80
CA VAL A 249 0.22 -17.75 14.60
C VAL A 249 0.61 -19.01 13.83
N THR A 250 1.47 -18.87 12.84
CA THR A 250 2.01 -19.98 12.05
C THR A 250 3.52 -20.12 12.23
N PRO A 251 4.10 -21.33 12.14
CA PRO A 251 5.55 -21.50 12.20
C PRO A 251 6.31 -20.81 11.06
N ASP A 252 5.62 -20.57 9.93
CA ASP A 252 6.11 -19.82 8.77
C ASP A 252 5.44 -18.44 8.67
N ASP A 253 5.72 -17.70 7.59
CA ASP A 253 5.30 -16.30 7.41
C ASP A 253 3.88 -16.12 6.84
N ARG A 254 3.06 -17.19 6.81
CA ARG A 254 1.71 -17.14 6.23
C ARG A 254 0.78 -16.24 7.05
N ASP A 255 0.91 -16.26 8.37
CA ASP A 255 0.23 -15.37 9.30
C ASP A 255 0.54 -13.90 9.00
N ILE A 256 1.83 -13.54 8.93
CA ILE A 256 2.28 -12.19 8.63
C ILE A 256 1.81 -11.72 7.24
N ALA A 257 1.91 -12.58 6.22
CA ALA A 257 1.41 -12.28 4.89
C ALA A 257 -0.12 -12.10 4.83
N ARG A 258 -0.87 -12.78 5.70
CA ARG A 258 -2.32 -12.62 5.83
C ARG A 258 -2.67 -11.30 6.52
N ILE A 259 -1.98 -10.95 7.60
CA ILE A 259 -2.12 -9.66 8.30
C ILE A 259 -1.83 -8.52 7.33
N GLU A 260 -0.69 -8.55 6.65
CA GLU A 260 -0.27 -7.48 5.73
C GLU A 260 -1.31 -7.26 4.61
N ARG A 261 -1.76 -8.34 3.97
CA ARG A 261 -2.79 -8.26 2.92
C ARG A 261 -4.10 -7.66 3.44
N LYS A 262 -4.48 -7.97 4.67
CA LYS A 262 -5.69 -7.44 5.31
C LYS A 262 -5.55 -5.97 5.66
N VAL A 263 -4.41 -5.56 6.25
CA VAL A 263 -4.09 -4.15 6.52
C VAL A 263 -4.10 -3.33 5.23
N ARG A 264 -3.43 -3.81 4.17
CA ARG A 264 -3.45 -3.14 2.85
C ARG A 264 -4.86 -3.05 2.26
N ALA A 265 -5.65 -4.11 2.38
CA ALA A 265 -7.03 -4.12 1.87
C ALA A 265 -7.92 -3.14 2.63
N ALA A 266 -7.80 -3.08 3.95
CA ALA A 266 -8.59 -2.18 4.78
C ALA A 266 -8.19 -0.71 4.56
N TYR A 267 -6.89 -0.44 4.39
CA TYR A 267 -6.40 0.86 3.97
C TYR A 267 -6.93 1.25 2.58
N ALA A 268 -6.83 0.34 1.60
CA ALA A 268 -7.36 0.58 0.26
C ALA A 268 -8.88 0.81 0.24
N ALA A 269 -9.63 0.17 1.13
CA ALA A 269 -11.07 0.39 1.29
C ALA A 269 -11.36 1.76 1.90
N ALA A 270 -10.61 2.19 2.93
CA ALA A 270 -10.72 3.53 3.49
C ALA A 270 -10.41 4.61 2.44
N LEU A 271 -9.44 4.34 1.56
CA LEU A 271 -9.10 5.20 0.43
C LEU A 271 -10.10 5.11 -0.74
N ALA A 272 -10.97 4.09 -0.80
CA ALA A 272 -11.93 3.95 -1.91
C ALA A 272 -13.00 5.06 -1.90
N GLY A 273 -13.27 5.66 -0.74
CA GLY A 273 -14.10 6.86 -0.59
C GLY A 273 -13.40 8.15 -0.99
N ASP A 274 -12.09 8.14 -1.23
CA ASP A 274 -11.35 9.31 -1.67
C ASP A 274 -11.55 9.55 -3.18
N ASP A 275 -12.36 10.56 -3.50
CA ASP A 275 -12.67 10.96 -4.88
C ASP A 275 -11.43 11.37 -5.70
N ARG A 276 -10.30 11.63 -5.05
CA ARG A 276 -9.06 12.09 -5.66
C ARG A 276 -8.27 10.98 -6.35
N LEU A 277 -8.50 9.70 -6.00
CA LEU A 277 -7.70 8.59 -6.54
C LEU A 277 -8.18 8.15 -7.93
N GLN A 278 -7.21 7.87 -8.81
CA GLN A 278 -7.48 7.37 -10.16
C GLN A 278 -8.09 5.96 -10.12
N TRP A 279 -9.01 5.69 -11.04
CA TRP A 279 -9.64 4.39 -11.16
C TRP A 279 -8.75 3.36 -11.84
N ASN A 280 -8.77 2.13 -11.33
CA ASN A 280 -8.01 1.01 -11.88
C ASN A 280 -8.81 0.32 -13.00
N ASP A 281 -8.33 0.41 -14.24
CA ASP A 281 -8.96 -0.24 -15.38
C ASP A 281 -8.82 -1.78 -15.30
N ARG A 282 -9.97 -2.48 -15.22
CA ARG A 282 -10.02 -3.95 -15.17
C ARG A 282 -10.42 -4.59 -16.50
N GLY A 283 -10.49 -3.81 -17.58
CA GLY A 283 -10.89 -4.25 -18.92
C GLY A 283 -10.03 -5.37 -19.49
N TRP A 284 -8.74 -5.42 -19.13
CA TRP A 284 -7.82 -6.46 -19.58
C TRP A 284 -8.26 -7.89 -19.21
N LEU A 285 -9.09 -8.07 -18.16
CA LEU A 285 -9.65 -9.38 -17.80
C LEU A 285 -10.55 -9.96 -18.89
N LEU A 286 -11.23 -9.10 -19.66
CA LEU A 286 -12.10 -9.48 -20.75
C LEU A 286 -11.33 -9.80 -22.05
N ALA A 287 -10.06 -9.40 -22.14
CA ALA A 287 -9.21 -9.70 -23.29
C ALA A 287 -8.85 -11.21 -23.36
N TRP A 288 -8.67 -11.88 -22.22
CA TRP A 288 -8.38 -13.32 -22.15
C TRP A 288 -9.47 -14.21 -22.76
N PRO A 289 -10.76 -14.11 -22.36
CA PRO A 289 -11.82 -14.89 -23.00
C PRO A 289 -12.01 -14.52 -24.48
N ALA A 290 -11.80 -13.24 -24.84
CA ALA A 290 -11.82 -12.83 -26.25
C ALA A 290 -10.69 -13.49 -27.06
N ALA A 291 -9.47 -13.58 -26.51
CA ALA A 291 -8.34 -14.28 -27.14
C ALA A 291 -8.60 -15.79 -27.29
N LEU A 292 -9.23 -16.43 -26.30
CA LEU A 292 -9.61 -17.85 -26.38
C LEU A 292 -10.65 -18.10 -27.49
N LEU A 293 -11.61 -17.19 -27.66
CA LEU A 293 -12.55 -17.24 -28.78
C LEU A 293 -11.85 -17.02 -30.13
N ALA A 294 -10.87 -16.12 -30.19
CA ALA A 294 -10.07 -15.89 -31.39
C ALA A 294 -9.24 -17.12 -31.79
N MET A 295 -8.77 -17.93 -30.84
CA MET A 295 -8.06 -19.18 -31.14
C MET A 295 -8.93 -20.19 -31.91
N LEU A 296 -10.26 -20.17 -31.75
CA LEU A 296 -11.15 -21.05 -32.50
C LEU A 296 -11.17 -20.72 -34.01
N TRP A 297 -10.65 -19.55 -34.41
CA TRP A 297 -10.58 -19.14 -35.82
C TRP A 297 -9.49 -19.87 -36.62
N PHE A 298 -8.55 -20.55 -35.95
CA PHE A 298 -7.59 -21.45 -36.61
C PHE A 298 -8.22 -22.78 -37.04
N ARG A 299 -9.46 -23.07 -36.62
CA ARG A 299 -10.16 -24.30 -36.97
C ARG A 299 -10.62 -24.28 -38.43
N ARG A 300 -10.30 -25.33 -39.19
CA ARG A 300 -10.74 -25.51 -40.58
C ARG A 300 -12.28 -25.45 -40.68
N GLY A 301 -12.81 -24.53 -41.49
CA GLY A 301 -14.26 -24.23 -41.60
C GLY A 301 -14.76 -23.06 -40.76
N TRP A 302 -13.88 -22.37 -40.01
CA TRP A 302 -14.14 -21.12 -39.28
C TRP A 302 -13.38 -19.91 -39.88
N THR A 303 -12.69 -20.11 -41.01
CA THR A 303 -11.81 -19.11 -41.62
C THR A 303 -12.59 -17.97 -42.26
N MET A 304 -12.65 -16.82 -41.58
CA MET A 304 -12.95 -15.54 -42.21
C MET A 304 -11.79 -15.17 -43.16
N ARG A 305 -12.03 -14.52 -44.29
CA ARG A 305 -10.95 -14.04 -45.17
C ARG A 305 -10.20 -12.90 -44.45
N TRP A 306 -9.11 -13.26 -43.78
CA TRP A 306 -8.27 -12.43 -42.90
C TRP A 306 -7.66 -11.18 -43.55
N GLY A 307 -7.78 -10.99 -44.86
CA GLY A 307 -7.16 -9.86 -45.58
C GLY A 307 -7.61 -8.48 -45.08
N PHE A 308 -8.87 -8.34 -44.62
CA PHE A 308 -9.38 -7.05 -44.16
C PHE A 308 -9.00 -6.74 -42.70
N ALA A 309 -8.98 -7.75 -41.83
CA ALA A 309 -8.52 -7.60 -40.44
C ALA A 309 -7.00 -7.39 -40.37
N GLY A 310 -6.23 -8.06 -41.24
CA GLY A 310 -4.80 -7.82 -41.38
C GLY A 310 -4.49 -6.42 -41.91
N ALA A 311 -5.25 -5.92 -42.89
CA ALA A 311 -5.12 -4.56 -43.40
C ALA A 311 -5.51 -3.48 -42.38
N LEU A 312 -6.53 -3.74 -41.54
CA LEU A 312 -6.94 -2.83 -40.46
C LEU A 312 -5.93 -2.83 -39.30
N ALA A 313 -5.34 -3.98 -38.97
CA ALA A 313 -4.28 -4.11 -37.96
C ALA A 313 -2.97 -3.45 -38.41
N LEU A 314 -2.66 -3.45 -39.71
CA LEU A 314 -1.52 -2.75 -40.28
C LEU A 314 -1.76 -1.22 -40.47
N GLY A 315 -3.02 -0.78 -40.51
CA GLY A 315 -3.39 0.62 -40.78
C GLY A 315 -3.50 1.52 -39.54
N LEU A 316 -3.49 0.96 -38.32
CA LEU A 316 -3.67 1.70 -37.07
C LEU A 316 -2.42 1.64 -36.18
N GLY A 317 -1.38 2.37 -36.59
CA GLY A 317 -0.21 2.67 -35.77
C GLY A 317 1.00 1.77 -36.05
N LEU A 318 2.15 2.40 -36.27
CA LEU A 318 3.44 1.70 -36.22
C LEU A 318 3.59 1.13 -34.79
N PRO A 319 3.83 -0.18 -34.61
CA PRO A 319 4.10 -0.71 -33.29
C PRO A 319 5.32 0.03 -32.71
N ALA A 320 5.18 0.54 -31.49
CA ALA A 320 6.34 0.97 -30.71
C ALA A 320 7.37 -0.17 -30.72
N PRO A 321 8.69 0.13 -30.71
CA PRO A 321 9.71 -0.91 -30.73
C PRO A 321 9.55 -1.81 -29.51
N ALA A 322 8.91 -2.96 -29.71
CA ALA A 322 8.81 -4.01 -28.72
C ALA A 322 10.17 -4.73 -28.69
N ARG A 323 10.92 -4.55 -27.60
CA ARG A 323 12.04 -5.43 -27.27
C ARG A 323 11.44 -6.69 -26.65
N ALA A 324 11.83 -7.84 -27.19
CA ALA A 324 11.45 -9.15 -26.68
C ALA A 324 12.70 -9.78 -26.04
N ASP A 325 12.88 -9.55 -24.75
CA ASP A 325 13.92 -10.11 -23.87
C ASP A 325 13.34 -11.26 -22.99
N GLY A 326 12.51 -12.13 -23.56
CA GLY A 326 12.10 -13.38 -22.92
C GLY A 326 10.65 -13.82 -23.19
N TRP A 327 10.26 -14.93 -22.58
CA TRP A 327 8.88 -15.46 -22.69
C TRP A 327 7.88 -14.63 -21.89
N ALA A 328 8.32 -13.89 -20.86
CA ALA A 328 7.45 -13.02 -20.06
C ALA A 328 6.83 -11.89 -20.91
N ASP A 329 7.59 -11.34 -21.85
CA ASP A 329 7.15 -10.28 -22.77
C ASP A 329 5.99 -10.70 -23.69
N TRP A 330 5.78 -12.01 -23.86
CA TRP A 330 4.66 -12.53 -24.65
C TRP A 330 3.33 -12.42 -23.90
N PHE A 331 3.38 -12.38 -22.57
CA PHE A 331 2.19 -12.43 -21.71
C PHE A 331 2.00 -11.16 -20.89
N LEU A 332 3.08 -10.43 -20.59
CA LEU A 332 3.08 -9.26 -19.71
C LEU A 332 3.72 -8.07 -20.40
N THR A 333 3.04 -6.91 -20.33
CA THR A 333 3.65 -5.64 -20.75
C THR A 333 4.81 -5.26 -19.83
N ALA A 334 5.70 -4.39 -20.31
CA ALA A 334 6.83 -3.89 -19.50
C ALA A 334 6.35 -3.29 -18.16
N ASP A 335 5.26 -2.51 -18.16
CA ASP A 335 4.64 -2.00 -16.93
C ASP A 335 4.07 -3.10 -16.03
N GLN A 336 3.50 -4.18 -16.59
CA GLN A 336 3.03 -5.32 -15.78
C GLN A 336 4.20 -6.07 -15.15
N GLN A 337 5.30 -6.25 -15.88
CA GLN A 337 6.53 -6.83 -15.35
C GLN A 337 7.15 -5.92 -14.29
N GLY A 338 7.18 -4.60 -14.53
CA GLY A 338 7.60 -3.60 -13.57
C GLY A 338 6.75 -3.64 -12.30
N MET A 339 5.43 -3.82 -12.42
CA MET A 339 4.53 -3.97 -11.28
C MET A 339 4.80 -5.26 -10.49
N VAL A 340 5.09 -6.37 -11.16
CA VAL A 340 5.50 -7.62 -10.50
C VAL A 340 6.82 -7.41 -9.75
N ALA A 341 7.82 -6.79 -10.38
CA ALA A 341 9.09 -6.47 -9.75
C ALA A 341 8.92 -5.53 -8.54
N TYR A 342 8.11 -4.49 -8.68
CA TYR A 342 7.78 -3.53 -7.63
C TYR A 342 7.13 -4.21 -6.42
N ARG A 343 6.15 -5.10 -6.65
CA ARG A 343 5.49 -5.88 -5.58
C ARG A 343 6.45 -6.84 -4.88
N ASN A 344 7.43 -7.37 -5.60
CA ASN A 344 8.50 -8.21 -5.05
C ASN A 344 9.63 -7.39 -4.40
N LYS A 345 9.45 -6.06 -4.23
CA LYS A 345 10.45 -5.13 -3.67
C LYS A 345 11.73 -4.99 -4.48
N ALA A 346 11.75 -5.47 -5.73
CA ALA A 346 12.85 -5.29 -6.65
C ALA A 346 12.75 -3.92 -7.34
N PHE A 347 12.85 -2.84 -6.57
CA PHE A 347 12.53 -1.48 -7.01
C PHE A 347 13.42 -0.95 -8.12
N ALA A 348 14.74 -1.20 -8.06
CA ALA A 348 15.66 -0.82 -9.12
C ALA A 348 15.30 -1.49 -10.46
N ARG A 349 15.00 -2.79 -10.43
CA ARG A 349 14.54 -3.52 -11.63
C ARG A 349 13.18 -3.03 -12.11
N ALA A 350 12.27 -2.70 -11.20
CA ALA A 350 10.98 -2.14 -11.55
C ALA A 350 11.13 -0.80 -12.29
N ALA A 351 12.04 0.07 -11.84
CA ALA A 351 12.32 1.36 -12.48
C ALA A 351 12.86 1.22 -13.91
N GLU A 352 13.58 0.14 -14.22
CA GLU A 352 14.02 -0.16 -15.60
C GLU A 352 12.88 -0.67 -16.49
N LEU A 353 11.92 -1.38 -15.90
CA LEU A 353 10.82 -2.03 -16.62
C LEU A 353 9.64 -1.08 -16.89
N PHE A 354 9.37 -0.14 -15.99
CA PHE A 354 8.25 0.79 -16.16
C PHE A 354 8.47 1.73 -17.36
N VAL A 355 7.50 1.69 -18.27
CA VAL A 355 7.34 2.63 -19.37
C VAL A 355 6.53 3.84 -18.91
N ASP A 356 5.53 3.62 -18.04
CA ASP A 356 4.78 4.68 -17.39
C ASP A 356 5.72 5.55 -16.53
N PRO A 357 5.87 6.86 -16.82
CA PRO A 357 6.85 7.70 -16.15
C PRO A 357 6.53 7.92 -14.67
N GLN A 358 5.24 7.93 -14.30
CA GLN A 358 4.84 8.11 -12.91
C GLN A 358 5.23 6.88 -12.07
N TRP A 359 4.95 5.66 -12.54
CA TRP A 359 5.38 4.43 -11.88
C TRP A 359 6.88 4.23 -11.88
N ARG A 360 7.57 4.63 -12.95
CA ARG A 360 9.03 4.66 -13.00
C ARG A 360 9.61 5.57 -11.92
N GLY A 361 9.08 6.78 -11.76
CA GLY A 361 9.50 7.70 -10.70
C GLY A 361 9.27 7.11 -9.30
N TYR A 362 8.12 6.47 -9.06
CA TYR A 362 7.85 5.80 -7.77
C TYR A 362 8.82 4.65 -7.50
N ALA A 363 9.15 3.85 -8.51
CA ALA A 363 10.13 2.78 -8.37
C ALA A 363 11.54 3.32 -8.07
N MET A 364 11.96 4.40 -8.75
CA MET A 364 13.23 5.08 -8.48
C MET A 364 13.31 5.62 -7.05
N TYR A 365 12.25 6.30 -6.60
CA TYR A 365 12.15 6.81 -5.22
C TYR A 365 12.33 5.68 -4.21
N ARG A 366 11.65 4.54 -4.41
CA ARG A 366 11.75 3.38 -3.51
C ARG A 366 13.09 2.64 -3.60
N ALA A 367 13.79 2.77 -4.74
CA ALA A 367 15.16 2.29 -4.90
C ALA A 367 16.21 3.21 -4.26
N GLY A 368 15.82 4.36 -3.70
CA GLY A 368 16.72 5.37 -3.12
C GLY A 368 17.35 6.31 -4.16
N GLN A 369 16.91 6.24 -5.42
CA GLN A 369 17.36 7.10 -6.52
C GLN A 369 16.54 8.41 -6.50
N TYR A 370 16.69 9.18 -5.42
CA TYR A 370 15.82 10.32 -5.15
C TYR A 370 16.01 11.48 -6.14
N ALA A 371 17.25 11.76 -6.56
CA ALA A 371 17.55 12.81 -7.53
C ALA A 371 16.90 12.51 -8.89
N GLU A 372 17.06 11.29 -9.40
CA GLU A 372 16.49 10.85 -10.67
C GLU A 372 14.96 10.76 -10.60
N ALA A 373 14.42 10.32 -9.46
CA ALA A 373 12.97 10.29 -9.24
C ALA A 373 12.38 11.72 -9.31
N ALA A 374 13.01 12.70 -8.66
CA ALA A 374 12.56 14.09 -8.70
C ALA A 374 12.52 14.63 -10.14
N GLU A 375 13.54 14.36 -10.94
CA GLU A 375 13.60 14.77 -12.36
C GLU A 375 12.52 14.11 -13.23
N VAL A 376 12.17 12.86 -12.96
CA VAL A 376 11.06 12.18 -13.66
C VAL A 376 9.73 12.82 -13.29
N PHE A 377 9.49 13.07 -12.00
CA PHE A 377 8.25 13.68 -11.53
C PHE A 377 8.08 15.13 -11.98
N ALA A 378 9.16 15.91 -12.03
CA ALA A 378 9.14 17.32 -12.47
C ALA A 378 8.61 17.51 -13.91
N ARG A 379 8.65 16.45 -14.73
CA ARG A 379 8.17 16.48 -16.13
C ARG A 379 6.68 16.15 -16.26
N LEU A 380 6.01 15.82 -15.18
CA LEU A 380 4.61 15.40 -15.18
C LEU A 380 3.69 16.51 -14.66
N ASP A 381 2.60 16.73 -15.37
CA ASP A 381 1.63 17.79 -15.08
C ASP A 381 0.46 17.28 -14.21
N SER A 382 0.79 16.73 -13.03
CA SER A 382 -0.21 16.27 -12.04
C SER A 382 0.14 16.72 -10.63
N ALA A 383 -0.88 16.85 -9.77
CA ALA A 383 -0.67 17.19 -8.36
C ALA A 383 0.13 16.10 -7.63
N GLU A 384 -0.13 14.83 -7.95
CA GLU A 384 0.55 13.66 -7.41
C GLU A 384 2.03 13.65 -7.77
N ALA A 385 2.38 14.00 -9.01
CA ALA A 385 3.77 14.07 -9.42
C ALA A 385 4.51 15.21 -8.73
N ALA A 386 3.91 16.40 -8.62
CA ALA A 386 4.51 17.50 -7.88
C ALA A 386 4.72 17.16 -6.38
N PHE A 387 3.77 16.46 -5.76
CA PHE A 387 3.94 15.95 -4.40
C PHE A 387 5.06 14.91 -4.30
N ALA A 388 5.13 13.98 -5.26
CA ALA A 388 6.17 12.97 -5.32
C ALA A 388 7.57 13.57 -5.56
N GLU A 389 7.66 14.61 -6.40
CA GLU A 389 8.86 15.42 -6.60
C GLU A 389 9.30 16.06 -5.28
N GLY A 390 8.38 16.72 -4.56
CA GLY A 390 8.67 17.31 -3.25
C GLY A 390 9.23 16.30 -2.26
N ASN A 391 8.62 15.12 -2.17
CA ASN A 391 9.11 14.04 -1.31
C ASN A 391 10.50 13.53 -1.73
N ALA A 392 10.73 13.37 -3.03
CA ALA A 392 12.03 12.95 -3.56
C ALA A 392 13.12 13.99 -3.22
N ARG A 393 12.83 15.28 -3.43
CA ARG A 393 13.73 16.39 -3.10
C ARG A 393 14.01 16.50 -1.60
N MET A 394 12.99 16.31 -0.74
CA MET A 394 13.19 16.23 0.72
C MET A 394 14.19 15.13 1.10
N ARG A 395 14.04 13.92 0.55
CA ARG A 395 14.96 12.80 0.81
C ARG A 395 16.35 13.05 0.23
N ASN A 396 16.45 13.81 -0.86
CA ASN A 396 17.72 14.27 -1.44
C ASN A 396 18.31 15.51 -0.74
N ARG A 397 17.70 15.99 0.35
CA ARG A 397 18.10 17.20 1.12
C ARG A 397 18.00 18.52 0.34
N GLU A 398 17.21 18.54 -0.73
CA GLU A 398 16.89 19.73 -1.51
C GLU A 398 15.61 20.40 -0.97
N TYR A 399 15.69 20.98 0.24
CA TYR A 399 14.50 21.44 0.96
C TYR A 399 13.77 22.60 0.28
N ARG A 400 14.49 23.59 -0.28
CA ARG A 400 13.87 24.72 -0.99
C ARG A 400 13.18 24.30 -2.29
N PRO A 401 13.83 23.51 -3.18
CA PRO A 401 13.13 22.88 -4.31
C PRO A 401 11.92 22.02 -3.89
N ALA A 402 12.00 21.32 -2.76
CA ALA A 402 10.86 20.54 -2.25
C ALA A 402 9.65 21.41 -1.88
N ILE A 403 9.87 22.56 -1.23
CA ILE A 403 8.83 23.54 -0.90
C ILE A 403 8.09 23.97 -2.18
N ALA A 404 8.81 24.34 -3.23
CA ALA A 404 8.22 24.76 -4.51
C ALA A 404 7.38 23.64 -5.16
N ALA A 405 7.85 22.39 -5.07
CA ALA A 405 7.12 21.24 -5.58
C ALA A 405 5.83 20.97 -4.78
N PHE A 406 5.85 21.09 -3.44
CA PHE A 406 4.63 20.97 -2.62
C PHE A 406 3.63 22.10 -2.86
N GLU A 407 4.10 23.34 -3.03
CA GLU A 407 3.26 24.48 -3.41
C GLU A 407 2.61 24.27 -4.80
N THR A 408 3.36 23.69 -5.74
CA THR A 408 2.83 23.30 -7.06
C THR A 408 1.76 22.22 -6.92
N ALA A 409 1.96 21.23 -6.04
CA ALA A 409 0.97 20.19 -5.75
C ALA A 409 -0.34 20.79 -5.21
N LEU A 410 -0.24 21.73 -4.26
CA LEU A 410 -1.38 22.44 -3.67
C LEU A 410 -2.06 23.41 -4.65
N THR A 411 -1.30 24.00 -5.57
CA THR A 411 -1.89 24.83 -6.64
C THR A 411 -2.75 23.99 -7.57
N ARG A 412 -2.27 22.80 -7.95
CA ARG A 412 -3.01 21.86 -8.81
C ARG A 412 -4.17 21.20 -8.09
N ARG A 413 -4.02 20.92 -6.79
CA ARG A 413 -5.06 20.36 -5.93
C ARG A 413 -5.05 21.08 -4.56
N PRO A 414 -5.90 22.10 -4.38
CA PRO A 414 -5.96 22.87 -3.13
C PRO A 414 -6.30 22.02 -1.89
N ASP A 415 -7.11 20.99 -2.09
CA ASP A 415 -7.50 20.05 -1.05
C ASP A 415 -6.57 18.82 -1.07
N TYR A 416 -5.32 19.02 -0.65
CA TYR A 416 -4.28 17.97 -0.59
C TYR A 416 -3.55 17.98 0.78
N PRO A 417 -4.12 17.36 1.82
CA PRO A 417 -3.64 17.47 3.19
C PRO A 417 -2.23 16.90 3.37
N GLU A 418 -1.86 15.84 2.65
CA GLU A 418 -0.51 15.27 2.70
C GLU A 418 0.54 16.24 2.15
N ALA A 419 0.21 16.97 1.07
CA ALA A 419 1.10 17.98 0.51
C ALA A 419 1.23 19.20 1.44
N GLN A 420 0.14 19.60 2.09
CA GLN A 420 0.14 20.68 3.09
C GLN A 420 1.02 20.34 4.29
N HIS A 421 0.86 19.15 4.86
CA HIS A 421 1.67 18.71 5.99
C HIS A 421 3.16 18.65 5.62
N ASN A 422 3.48 18.08 4.44
CA ASN A 422 4.88 17.98 4.02
C ASN A 422 5.50 19.35 3.67
N LEU A 423 4.70 20.31 3.19
CA LEU A 423 5.13 21.70 3.01
C LEU A 423 5.52 22.35 4.35
N GLU A 424 4.72 22.15 5.39
CA GLU A 424 5.00 22.66 6.74
C GLU A 424 6.30 22.05 7.29
N VAL A 425 6.48 20.73 7.15
CA VAL A 425 7.71 20.04 7.55
C VAL A 425 8.91 20.56 6.76
N ALA A 426 8.78 20.77 5.45
CA ALA A 426 9.86 21.28 4.62
C ALA A 426 10.28 22.69 5.03
N ARG A 427 9.32 23.58 5.32
CA ARG A 427 9.59 24.94 5.82
C ARG A 427 10.26 24.93 7.18
N ALA A 428 9.75 24.14 8.12
CA ALA A 428 10.36 23.99 9.44
C ALA A 428 11.79 23.41 9.36
N THR A 429 12.04 22.50 8.42
CA THR A 429 13.37 21.94 8.18
C THR A 429 14.33 23.01 7.65
N VAL A 430 13.89 23.85 6.71
CA VAL A 430 14.71 24.98 6.22
C VAL A 430 15.03 25.94 7.36
N GLU A 431 14.03 26.34 8.13
CA GLU A 431 14.20 27.24 9.27
C GLU A 431 15.17 26.66 10.31
N TYR A 432 15.01 25.38 10.67
CA TYR A 432 15.94 24.71 11.59
C TYR A 432 17.37 24.66 11.05
N VAL A 433 17.56 24.32 9.77
CA VAL A 433 18.90 24.26 9.16
C VAL A 433 19.54 25.64 9.08
N GLU A 434 18.77 26.68 8.75
CA GLU A 434 19.26 28.06 8.69
C GLU A 434 19.63 28.60 10.07
N THR A 435 18.74 28.45 11.05
CA THR A 435 18.99 28.87 12.44
C THR A 435 20.15 28.11 13.10
N THR A 436 20.26 26.80 12.88
CA THR A 436 21.38 26.00 13.39
C THR A 436 22.69 26.41 12.72
N ARG A 437 22.65 26.79 11.44
CA ARG A 437 23.83 27.28 10.71
C ARG A 437 24.24 28.68 11.16
N GLU A 438 23.28 29.56 11.47
CA GLU A 438 23.53 30.87 12.07
C GLU A 438 24.05 30.78 13.51
N GLN A 439 23.63 29.78 14.29
CA GLN A 439 24.15 29.53 15.64
C GLN A 439 25.52 28.84 15.64
N SER A 440 25.80 28.05 14.60
CA SER A 440 27.15 27.50 14.33
C SER A 440 28.10 28.51 13.69
N ASP A 441 27.63 29.73 13.39
CA ASP A 441 28.46 30.80 12.86
C ASP A 441 29.31 31.41 13.97
N THR A 442 30.31 30.64 14.40
CA THR A 442 31.48 31.12 15.14
C THR A 442 32.45 31.90 14.23
N GLY A 443 32.01 32.38 13.06
CA GLY A 443 32.84 33.12 12.12
C GLY A 443 33.73 32.26 11.23
N GLU A 444 33.42 30.97 11.05
CA GLU A 444 34.12 30.11 10.09
C GLU A 444 33.35 30.05 8.75
N ASP A 445 33.94 30.69 7.74
CA ASP A 445 33.43 30.75 6.38
C ASP A 445 33.31 29.34 5.78
N SER A 446 32.11 28.98 5.33
CA SER A 446 31.80 27.65 4.82
C SER A 446 32.30 27.49 3.38
N GLY A 447 33.53 26.99 3.25
CA GLY A 447 34.11 26.61 1.97
C GLY A 447 35.37 25.77 2.15
N ILE A 448 35.27 24.56 2.71
CA ILE A 448 36.43 23.68 2.85
C ILE A 448 36.34 22.56 1.79
N GLY A 449 37.21 22.65 0.78
CA GLY A 449 37.49 21.53 -0.13
C GLY A 449 38.25 20.43 0.61
N ALA A 450 38.12 19.18 0.15
CA ALA A 450 38.56 17.97 0.87
C ALA A 450 40.07 17.88 1.20
N ASP A 451 40.89 18.88 0.85
CA ASP A 451 42.35 18.87 1.01
C ASP A 451 42.95 20.10 1.73
N ASP A 452 42.14 20.92 2.43
CA ASP A 452 42.67 22.06 3.20
C ASP A 452 42.92 21.74 4.68
N VAL A 453 44.11 22.10 5.16
CA VAL A 453 44.52 21.93 6.57
C VAL A 453 44.19 23.19 7.36
N VAL A 454 43.28 23.06 8.33
CA VAL A 454 42.89 24.15 9.25
C VAL A 454 43.60 23.94 10.59
N PHE A 455 44.16 25.02 11.15
CA PHE A 455 44.75 25.02 12.49
C PHE A 455 43.68 25.33 13.53
N ASP A 456 43.70 24.58 14.63
CA ASP A 456 42.80 24.68 15.78
C ASP A 456 42.79 26.11 16.35
N ASN A 457 41.61 26.64 16.68
CA ASN A 457 41.47 27.99 17.20
C ASN A 457 41.99 28.05 18.65
N GLU A 458 43.12 28.74 18.87
CA GLU A 458 43.84 28.76 20.16
C GLU A 458 43.24 29.73 21.20
N GLU A 459 42.23 30.54 20.85
CA GLU A 459 41.73 31.62 21.72
C GLU A 459 41.01 31.16 23.01
N ALA A 460 40.69 29.86 23.16
CA ALA A 460 40.05 29.33 24.36
C ALA A 460 40.71 28.08 24.95
N ARG A 461 41.97 27.79 24.60
CA ARG A 461 42.72 26.70 25.26
C ARG A 461 43.27 27.14 26.61
N GLY A 462 42.60 26.71 27.68
CA GLY A 462 43.16 26.75 29.04
C GLY A 462 42.44 27.64 30.06
N THR A 463 41.22 28.13 29.78
CA THR A 463 40.40 28.75 30.82
C THR A 463 39.85 27.68 31.77
N GLU A 464 40.40 27.68 32.98
CA GLU A 464 39.98 26.81 34.07
C GLU A 464 38.54 27.14 34.46
N THR A 465 37.61 26.27 34.04
CA THR A 465 36.20 26.41 34.38
C THR A 465 35.99 25.71 35.71
N GLN A 466 36.00 26.48 36.80
CA GLN A 466 35.65 25.96 38.12
C GLN A 466 34.14 25.71 38.16
N ILE A 467 33.75 24.44 38.08
CA ILE A 467 32.39 24.00 38.37
C ILE A 467 32.29 23.87 39.89
N GLU A 468 31.74 24.89 40.55
CA GLU A 468 31.32 24.77 41.95
C GLU A 468 30.14 23.80 42.00
N ALA A 469 30.39 22.60 42.53
CA ALA A 469 29.33 21.66 42.85
C ALA A 469 28.54 22.24 44.04
N GLU A 470 27.35 22.76 43.77
CA GLU A 470 26.42 23.19 44.81
C GLU A 470 25.92 21.94 45.56
N ASP A 471 26.42 21.77 46.78
CA ASP A 471 25.95 20.75 47.72
C ASP A 471 24.59 21.22 48.27
N LYS A 472 23.50 20.79 47.63
CA LYS A 472 22.13 20.99 48.14
C LYS A 472 21.24 19.78 47.90
N ASP A 473 20.69 19.32 49.01
CA ASP A 473 19.61 18.37 49.17
C ASP A 473 18.52 18.45 48.08
N ALA A 474 18.17 17.27 47.54
CA ALA A 474 16.85 16.91 46.98
C ALA A 474 16.21 17.86 45.95
N ALA A 475 16.93 18.28 44.91
CA ALA A 475 16.29 18.72 43.67
C ALA A 475 15.98 17.51 42.75
N PRO A 476 14.80 17.44 42.09
CA PRO A 476 14.55 16.42 41.08
C PRO A 476 15.57 16.57 39.94
N LEU A 477 16.17 15.45 39.54
CA LEU A 477 17.13 15.37 38.43
C LEU A 477 16.56 16.07 37.18
N SER A 478 17.40 16.83 36.47
CA SER A 478 17.06 17.31 35.12
C SER A 478 16.84 16.11 34.18
N ALA A 479 16.00 16.27 33.14
CA ALA A 479 15.67 15.17 32.22
C ALA A 479 16.93 14.52 31.60
N ASP A 480 17.96 15.31 31.31
CA ASP A 480 19.23 14.86 30.73
C ASP A 480 20.12 14.13 31.75
N GLN A 481 20.18 14.60 33.00
CA GLN A 481 20.89 13.90 34.08
C GLN A 481 20.17 12.61 34.48
N TRP A 482 18.84 12.61 34.49
CA TRP A 482 18.03 11.41 34.70
C TRP A 482 18.29 10.38 33.60
N LEU A 483 18.24 10.78 32.32
CA LEU A 483 18.57 9.94 31.16
C LEU A 483 19.97 9.33 31.23
N SER A 484 20.96 10.07 31.73
CA SER A 484 22.33 9.56 31.91
C SER A 484 22.49 8.61 33.10
N SER A 485 21.56 8.67 34.07
CA SER A 485 21.57 7.88 35.31
C SER A 485 20.70 6.62 35.26
N ILE A 486 19.89 6.48 34.22
CA ILE A 486 19.10 5.26 33.99
C ILE A 486 20.05 4.16 33.56
N ASP A 487 20.24 3.22 34.47
CA ASP A 487 20.91 1.96 34.20
C ASP A 487 20.23 1.26 33.00
N THR A 488 21.05 0.61 32.19
CA THR A 488 20.84 0.20 30.79
C THR A 488 19.63 -0.70 30.45
N ASP A 489 18.74 -1.00 31.38
CA ASP A 489 17.58 -1.87 31.15
C ASP A 489 16.34 -1.08 30.69
N MET A 490 15.96 -1.28 29.43
CA MET A 490 14.75 -0.71 28.82
C MET A 490 13.48 -1.05 29.61
N THR A 491 13.48 -2.20 30.30
CA THR A 491 12.36 -2.65 31.15
C THR A 491 12.06 -1.65 32.26
N ASP A 492 13.09 -1.18 32.97
CA ASP A 492 12.93 -0.26 34.10
C ASP A 492 12.57 1.15 33.65
N PHE A 493 13.10 1.58 32.50
CA PHE A 493 12.69 2.82 31.85
C PHE A 493 11.19 2.82 31.52
N LEU A 494 10.72 1.78 30.83
CA LEU A 494 9.30 1.66 30.46
C LEU A 494 8.40 1.57 31.70
N ARG A 495 8.80 0.78 32.70
CA ARG A 495 8.07 0.66 33.97
C ARG A 495 7.88 2.01 34.66
N SER A 496 8.97 2.77 34.83
CA SER A 496 8.95 4.08 35.48
C SER A 496 8.04 5.05 34.73
N ARG A 497 8.14 5.06 33.40
CA ARG A 497 7.28 5.90 32.55
C ARG A 497 5.81 5.52 32.66
N PHE A 498 5.46 4.24 32.59
CA PHE A 498 4.06 3.80 32.67
C PHE A 498 3.46 4.08 34.06
N LEU A 499 4.24 3.93 35.13
CA LEU A 499 3.82 4.31 36.48
C LEU A 499 3.47 5.80 36.57
N LEU A 500 4.30 6.67 35.98
CA LEU A 500 4.05 8.12 35.93
C LEU A 500 2.81 8.46 35.08
N GLU A 501 2.67 7.85 33.90
CA GLU A 501 1.51 8.04 33.02
C GLU A 501 0.21 7.62 33.73
N ASN A 502 0.23 6.48 34.43
CA ASN A 502 -0.93 5.98 35.18
C ASN A 502 -1.28 6.86 36.38
N ALA A 503 -0.27 7.39 37.10
CA ALA A 503 -0.48 8.31 38.21
C ALA A 503 -1.04 9.67 37.77
N GLY A 504 -0.62 10.16 36.60
CA GLY A 504 -1.11 11.42 36.02
C GLY A 504 -2.53 11.32 35.44
N ALA A 505 -2.97 10.14 35.01
CA ALA A 505 -4.32 9.91 34.47
C ALA A 505 -5.43 9.91 35.55
N GLY A 506 -5.06 9.87 36.84
CA GLY A 506 -5.99 9.87 37.97
C GLY A 506 -6.28 11.23 38.60
N GLN A 507 -5.79 12.35 38.04
CA GLN A 507 -6.02 13.72 38.53
C GLN A 507 -7.02 14.51 37.68
#